data_AF-A0A8J7ENH5-F1
#
_entry.id   AF-A0A8J7ENH5-F1
#
_cell.length_a   1.000
_cell.length_b   1.000
_cell.length_c   1.000
_cell.angle_alpha   90.00
_cell.angle_beta   90.00
_cell.angle_gamma   90.00
#
_symmetry.space_group_name_H-M   'P 1'
#
loop_
_entity.id
_entity.type
_entity.pdbx_description
1 polymer ?
#
loop_
_entity_poly.entity_id
_entity_poly.type
_entity_poly.pdbx_seq_one_letter_code
_entity_poly.pdbx_strand_id
1 'polypeptide(L)'
;MAYTTEQLLEFLDRELRATWKGERVVLSSADRIDNPVLSKAIGTDKLSKVFAIQDFRAQIHDYQHQHGVSGLVWHTCQFQGRSIRVPELHPQLIAIPADKAALAAARPAILEFWRTAIAGLRLWLAGNDPQPTTLAAIEERIAVSEWAELSATRDELYLSLCWGDPKDCHCEWAKPESGCDRIIATAGEPSGIKV
;
A
#
# COMPACT_ATOMS: atom_id res chain seq x y z
N MET A 1 -10.35 -0.71 26.52
CA MET A 1 -10.62 0.12 25.32
C MET A 1 -9.60 -0.30 24.27
N ALA A 2 -10.02 -0.53 23.03
CA ALA A 2 -9.10 -0.90 21.94
C ALA A 2 -8.45 0.36 21.34
N TYR A 3 -7.20 0.27 20.87
CA TYR A 3 -6.50 1.35 20.18
C TYR A 3 -7.04 1.52 18.75
N THR A 4 -7.06 2.75 18.24
CA THR A 4 -7.47 3.05 16.85
C THR A 4 -6.29 2.91 15.88
N THR A 5 -6.59 2.84 14.58
CA THR A 5 -5.60 2.85 13.49
C THR A 5 -4.62 4.01 13.64
N GLU A 6 -5.11 5.22 13.91
CA GLU A 6 -4.27 6.41 14.11
C GLU A 6 -3.33 6.28 15.32
N GLN A 7 -3.80 5.68 16.41
CA GLN A 7 -2.97 5.43 17.59
C GLN A 7 -1.89 4.38 17.33
N LEU A 8 -2.20 3.31 16.58
CA LEU A 8 -1.21 2.31 16.17
C LEU A 8 -0.13 2.93 15.27
N LEU A 9 -0.53 3.81 14.33
CA LEU A 9 0.42 4.56 13.50
C LEU A 9 1.28 5.51 14.33
N GLU A 10 0.71 6.18 15.32
CA GLU A 10 1.47 7.05 16.22
C GLU A 10 2.51 6.25 17.01
N PHE A 11 2.17 5.04 17.49
CA PHE A 11 3.12 4.16 18.17
C PHE A 11 4.25 3.72 17.24
N LEU A 12 3.93 3.31 16.00
CA LEU A 12 4.92 2.96 14.99
C LEU A 12 5.86 4.12 14.67
N ASP A 13 5.33 5.33 14.48
CA ASP A 13 6.12 6.53 14.20
C ASP A 13 7.04 6.90 15.37
N ARG A 14 6.55 6.80 16.61
CA ARG A 14 7.35 7.05 17.81
C ARG A 14 8.50 6.06 17.93
N GLU A 15 8.26 4.77 17.71
CA GLU A 15 9.30 3.74 17.78
C GLU A 15 10.33 3.86 16.65
N LEU A 16 9.90 4.17 15.43
CA LEU A 16 10.81 4.43 14.31
C LEU A 16 11.72 5.64 14.61
N ARG A 17 11.14 6.74 15.10
CA ARG A 17 11.90 7.96 15.47
C ARG A 17 12.87 7.70 16.62
N ALA A 18 12.44 6.98 17.66
CA ALA A 18 13.30 6.63 18.80
C ALA A 18 14.48 5.75 18.37
N THR A 19 14.24 4.80 17.46
CA THR A 19 15.28 3.92 16.92
C THR A 19 16.27 4.68 16.04
N TRP A 20 15.79 5.63 15.22
CA TRP A 20 16.65 6.50 14.40
C TRP A 20 17.46 7.50 15.23
N LYS A 21 16.93 7.98 16.36
CA LYS A 21 17.64 8.88 17.29
C LYS A 21 18.63 8.15 18.22
N GLY A 22 18.64 6.81 18.23
CA GLY A 22 19.51 6.03 19.10
C GLY A 22 19.10 6.07 20.58
N GLU A 23 17.87 6.47 20.89
CA GLU A 23 17.38 6.67 22.27
C GLU A 23 17.01 5.35 22.98
N ARG A 24 16.95 4.22 22.24
CA ARG A 24 16.85 2.87 22.81
C ARG A 24 18.03 1.99 22.40
N VAL A 25 18.73 1.51 23.42
CA VAL A 25 19.80 0.51 23.37
C VAL A 25 19.33 -0.66 24.27
N VAL A 26 19.30 -1.88 23.70
CA VAL A 26 19.15 -3.25 24.34
C VAL A 26 17.73 -3.63 24.85
N LEU A 27 17.17 -4.87 24.85
CA LEU A 27 17.55 -6.32 24.89
C LEU A 27 16.42 -7.14 24.18
N SER A 28 16.60 -8.35 23.62
CA SER A 28 17.30 -9.54 24.13
C SER A 28 17.97 -10.37 23.03
N SER A 29 19.08 -10.98 23.41
CA SER A 29 20.05 -11.68 22.57
C SER A 29 19.88 -13.21 22.59
N ALA A 30 18.66 -13.74 22.79
CA ALA A 30 18.50 -15.16 23.11
C ALA A 30 18.12 -16.09 21.92
N ASP A 31 17.55 -15.60 20.82
CA ASP A 31 16.91 -16.50 19.82
C ASP A 31 17.33 -16.29 18.34
N ARG A 32 18.48 -15.68 18.06
CA ARG A 32 18.86 -15.42 16.67
C ARG A 32 19.67 -16.54 16.02
N ILE A 33 18.92 -17.33 15.25
CA ILE A 33 19.31 -18.19 14.13
C ILE A 33 20.64 -17.75 13.49
N ASP A 34 21.58 -18.69 13.54
CA ASP A 34 22.96 -18.58 13.10
C ASP A 34 23.03 -18.60 11.56
N ASN A 35 22.99 -17.41 10.93
CA ASN A 35 23.31 -17.27 9.50
C ASN A 35 24.60 -16.42 9.33
N PRO A 36 25.76 -17.07 9.18
CA PRO A 36 27.08 -16.43 9.23
C PRO A 36 27.41 -15.52 8.03
N VAL A 37 26.53 -15.47 7.02
CA VAL A 37 26.74 -14.63 5.82
C VAL A 37 26.20 -13.21 6.03
N LEU A 38 25.09 -13.04 6.77
CA LEU A 38 24.46 -11.73 7.00
C LEU A 38 25.15 -10.93 8.12
N SER A 39 25.74 -11.62 9.09
CA SER A 39 26.41 -11.01 10.26
C SER A 39 27.73 -10.31 9.94
N LYS A 40 28.36 -10.61 8.79
CA LYS A 40 29.62 -9.95 8.37
C LYS A 40 29.44 -8.64 7.58
N ALA A 41 28.23 -8.34 7.11
CA ALA A 41 27.98 -7.17 6.24
C ALA A 41 27.40 -5.94 6.96
N ILE A 42 26.80 -6.12 8.14
CA ILE A 42 26.11 -5.05 8.87
C ILE A 42 26.50 -5.15 10.34
N GLY A 43 27.16 -4.10 10.87
CA GLY A 43 27.61 -4.06 12.26
C GLY A 43 26.50 -4.46 13.24
N THR A 44 26.84 -5.32 14.20
CA THR A 44 25.96 -6.02 15.13
C THR A 44 24.95 -5.12 15.88
N ASP A 45 25.26 -3.85 16.11
CA ASP A 45 24.36 -2.86 16.73
C ASP A 45 23.21 -2.39 15.80
N LYS A 46 23.41 -2.40 14.48
CA LYS A 46 22.35 -2.06 13.52
C LYS A 46 21.40 -3.23 13.32
N LEU A 47 21.90 -4.45 13.40
CA LEU A 47 21.09 -5.66 13.31
C LEU A 47 20.10 -5.75 14.48
N SER A 48 20.54 -5.55 15.73
CA SER A 48 19.65 -5.59 16.91
C SER A 48 18.50 -4.56 16.83
N LYS A 49 18.76 -3.36 16.30
CA LYS A 49 17.76 -2.30 16.09
C LYS A 49 16.72 -2.63 15.01
N VAL A 50 17.18 -3.13 13.86
CA VAL A 50 16.28 -3.55 12.75
C VAL A 50 15.31 -4.62 13.23
N PHE A 51 15.85 -5.55 14.00
CA PHE A 51 15.09 -6.63 14.57
C PHE A 51 14.09 -6.20 15.64
N ALA A 52 14.44 -5.26 16.52
CA ALA A 52 13.49 -4.70 17.48
C ALA A 52 12.31 -4.00 16.80
N ILE A 53 12.53 -3.31 15.67
CA ILE A 53 11.45 -2.71 14.87
C ILE A 53 10.57 -3.78 14.24
N GLN A 54 11.15 -4.87 13.73
CA GLN A 54 10.39 -5.98 13.15
C GLN A 54 9.51 -6.67 14.21
N ASP A 55 10.08 -6.94 15.39
CA ASP A 55 9.36 -7.56 16.50
C ASP A 55 8.23 -6.63 17.02
N PHE A 56 8.46 -5.31 17.03
CA PHE A 56 7.42 -4.33 17.39
C PHE A 56 6.29 -4.27 16.35
N ARG A 57 6.63 -4.29 15.05
CA ARG A 57 5.63 -4.34 13.97
C ARG A 57 4.77 -5.59 14.05
N ALA A 58 5.38 -6.75 14.32
CA ALA A 58 4.65 -8.00 14.50
C ALA A 58 3.62 -7.89 15.64
N GLN A 59 3.99 -7.28 16.78
CA GLN A 59 3.06 -7.05 17.89
C GLN A 59 1.88 -6.13 17.50
N ILE A 60 2.14 -5.09 16.70
CA ILE A 60 1.07 -4.22 16.17
C ILE A 60 0.14 -5.00 15.25
N HIS A 61 0.68 -5.86 14.38
CA HIS A 61 -0.10 -6.71 13.47
C HIS A 61 -0.95 -7.73 14.23
N ASP A 62 -0.38 -8.38 15.25
CA ASP A 62 -1.12 -9.29 16.13
C ASP A 62 -2.27 -8.56 16.85
N TYR A 63 -2.01 -7.33 17.32
CA TYR A 63 -3.03 -6.50 17.93
C TYR A 63 -4.17 -6.16 16.96
N GLN A 64 -3.84 -5.78 15.71
CA GLN A 64 -4.84 -5.52 14.67
C GLN A 64 -5.76 -6.72 14.46
N HIS A 65 -5.18 -7.91 14.37
CA HIS A 65 -5.94 -9.13 14.16
C HIS A 65 -6.82 -9.48 15.38
N GLN A 66 -6.26 -9.42 16.59
CA GLN A 66 -6.97 -9.77 17.83
C GLN A 66 -8.13 -8.82 18.14
N HIS A 67 -7.97 -7.53 17.82
CA HIS A 67 -8.94 -6.50 18.15
C HIS A 67 -9.76 -5.99 16.97
N GLY A 68 -9.53 -6.53 15.76
CA GLY A 68 -10.22 -6.10 14.54
C GLY A 68 -9.95 -4.63 14.19
N VAL A 69 -8.73 -4.16 14.43
CA VAL A 69 -8.34 -2.78 14.08
C VAL A 69 -7.93 -2.72 12.62
N SER A 70 -8.68 -1.93 11.85
CA SER A 70 -8.47 -1.72 10.42
C SER A 70 -7.06 -1.22 10.11
N GLY A 71 -6.44 -1.79 9.07
CA GLY A 71 -5.21 -1.26 8.48
C GLY A 71 -5.45 -0.14 7.46
N LEU A 72 -6.71 0.14 7.14
CA LEU A 72 -7.08 1.14 6.14
C LEU A 72 -6.99 2.55 6.70
N VAL A 73 -6.41 3.43 5.91
CA VAL A 73 -6.47 4.87 6.09
C VAL A 73 -7.31 5.47 4.98
N TRP A 74 -8.05 6.53 5.30
CA TRP A 74 -8.90 7.20 4.32
C TRP A 74 -8.30 8.55 3.96
N HIS A 75 -7.93 8.72 2.70
CA HIS A 75 -7.41 9.98 2.18
C HIS A 75 -8.35 10.59 1.14
N THR A 76 -8.19 11.89 0.90
CA THR A 76 -8.93 12.59 -0.16
C THR A 76 -8.08 12.62 -1.42
N CYS A 77 -8.53 11.95 -2.47
CA CYS A 77 -7.99 12.07 -3.81
C CYS A 77 -8.63 13.29 -4.49
N GLN A 78 -7.82 14.20 -5.02
CA GLN A 78 -8.28 15.40 -5.73
C GLN A 78 -7.70 15.41 -7.14
N PHE A 79 -8.56 15.59 -8.14
CA PHE A 79 -8.14 15.66 -9.54
C PHE A 79 -9.11 16.55 -10.32
N GLN A 80 -8.57 17.48 -11.13
CA GLN A 80 -9.36 18.42 -11.95
C GLN A 80 -10.49 19.15 -11.18
N GLY A 81 -10.22 19.57 -9.94
CA GLY A 81 -11.20 20.27 -9.10
C GLY A 81 -12.31 19.39 -8.52
N ARG A 82 -12.27 18.07 -8.74
CA ARG A 82 -13.15 17.08 -8.10
C ARG A 82 -12.41 16.37 -6.97
N SER A 83 -13.15 15.86 -6.00
CA SER A 83 -12.59 15.13 -4.87
C SER A 83 -13.41 13.89 -4.52
N ILE A 84 -12.72 12.83 -4.14
CA ILE A 84 -13.31 11.60 -3.58
C ILE A 84 -12.49 11.14 -2.38
N ARG A 85 -13.16 10.58 -1.36
CA ARG A 85 -12.48 9.93 -0.25
C ARG A 85 -12.31 8.45 -0.57
N VAL A 86 -11.09 7.95 -0.50
CA VAL A 86 -10.77 6.57 -0.88
C VAL A 86 -10.02 5.87 0.27
N PRO A 87 -10.30 4.58 0.50
CA PRO A 87 -9.53 3.76 1.42
C PRO A 87 -8.25 3.27 0.77
N GLU A 88 -7.16 3.27 1.53
CA GLU A 88 -5.85 2.72 1.14
C GLU A 88 -5.29 1.93 2.33
N LEU A 89 -4.67 0.77 2.06
CA LEU A 89 -3.96 0.03 3.11
C LEU A 89 -2.68 0.79 3.48
N HIS A 90 -2.52 1.14 4.76
CA HIS A 90 -1.31 1.83 5.18
C HIS A 90 -0.09 0.88 5.10
N PRO A 91 1.06 1.28 4.50
CA PRO A 91 2.21 0.39 4.27
C PRO A 91 2.85 -0.23 5.51
N GLN A 92 2.53 0.27 6.71
CA GLN A 92 3.05 -0.24 7.98
C GLN A 92 2.05 -1.15 8.73
N LEU A 93 0.82 -1.25 8.26
CA LEU A 93 -0.25 -2.02 8.88
C LEU A 93 -0.61 -3.22 7.99
N ILE A 94 -1.33 -4.18 8.56
CA ILE A 94 -1.91 -5.29 7.80
C ILE A 94 -3.39 -5.07 7.52
N ALA A 95 -3.87 -5.62 6.42
CA ALA A 95 -5.31 -5.71 6.16
C ALA A 95 -5.91 -6.81 7.05
N ILE A 96 -7.04 -6.50 7.67
CA ILE A 96 -7.90 -7.51 8.32
C ILE A 96 -9.02 -7.94 7.35
N PRO A 97 -9.72 -9.06 7.58
CA PRO A 97 -10.80 -9.50 6.67
C PRO A 97 -11.88 -8.44 6.40
N ALA A 98 -12.19 -7.60 7.39
CA ALA A 98 -13.13 -6.49 7.23
C ALA A 98 -12.63 -5.41 6.26
N ASP A 99 -11.31 -5.22 6.14
CA ASP A 99 -10.71 -4.20 5.26
C ASP A 99 -10.91 -4.57 3.80
N LYS A 100 -10.76 -5.85 3.44
CA LYS A 100 -11.02 -6.31 2.08
C LYS A 100 -12.47 -6.05 1.66
N ALA A 101 -13.42 -6.24 2.57
CA ALA A 101 -14.82 -5.91 2.32
C ALA A 101 -15.03 -4.40 2.14
N ALA A 102 -14.35 -3.55 2.91
CA ALA A 102 -14.41 -2.10 2.77
C ALA A 102 -13.81 -1.61 1.44
N LEU A 103 -12.66 -2.17 1.03
CA LEU A 103 -12.03 -1.90 -0.27
C LEU A 103 -12.99 -2.28 -1.42
N ALA A 104 -13.57 -3.47 -1.36
CA ALA A 104 -14.55 -3.92 -2.36
C ALA A 104 -15.82 -3.05 -2.38
N ALA A 105 -16.29 -2.58 -1.22
CA ALA A 105 -17.46 -1.70 -1.12
C ALA A 105 -17.20 -0.29 -1.68
N ALA A 106 -15.97 0.21 -1.60
CA ALA A 106 -15.59 1.51 -2.15
C ALA A 106 -15.39 1.48 -3.68
N ARG A 107 -15.11 0.31 -4.26
CA ARG A 107 -14.80 0.12 -5.69
C ARG A 107 -15.80 0.80 -6.65
N PRO A 108 -17.14 0.66 -6.51
CA PRO A 108 -18.07 1.29 -7.44
C PRO A 108 -17.94 2.81 -7.51
N ALA A 109 -17.80 3.49 -6.36
CA ALA A 109 -17.65 4.92 -6.29
C ALA A 109 -16.31 5.40 -6.89
N ILE A 110 -15.23 4.64 -6.65
CA ILE A 110 -13.91 4.91 -7.24
C ILE A 110 -13.96 4.81 -8.76
N LEU A 111 -14.57 3.74 -9.30
CA LEU A 111 -14.67 3.54 -10.74
C LEU A 111 -15.55 4.58 -11.42
N GLU A 112 -16.65 5.00 -10.78
CA GLU A 112 -17.49 6.10 -11.28
C GLU A 112 -16.70 7.41 -11.33
N PHE A 113 -16.00 7.77 -10.25
CA PHE A 113 -15.14 8.95 -10.23
C PHE A 113 -14.11 8.90 -11.35
N TRP A 114 -13.40 7.77 -11.49
CA TRP A 114 -12.38 7.60 -12.52
C TRP A 114 -12.95 7.75 -13.93
N ARG A 115 -14.03 7.05 -14.27
CA ARG A 115 -14.67 7.13 -15.60
C ARG A 115 -15.08 8.56 -15.98
N THR A 116 -15.57 9.34 -15.01
CA THR A 116 -15.95 10.73 -15.25
C THR A 116 -14.75 11.69 -15.33
N ALA A 117 -13.60 11.32 -14.76
CA ALA A 117 -12.39 12.14 -14.67
C ALA A 117 -11.44 11.94 -15.86
N ILE A 118 -11.52 10.80 -16.56
CA ILE A 118 -10.64 10.49 -17.71
C ILE A 118 -11.07 11.11 -19.04
N ALA A 119 -12.17 11.87 -19.07
CA ALA A 119 -12.68 12.45 -20.30
C ALA A 119 -11.61 13.36 -20.96
N GLY A 120 -11.23 13.03 -22.19
CA GLY A 120 -10.20 13.77 -22.93
C GLY A 120 -8.75 13.43 -22.57
N LEU A 121 -8.52 12.44 -21.69
CA LEU A 121 -7.19 11.94 -21.36
C LEU A 121 -6.80 10.73 -22.21
N ARG A 122 -5.49 10.52 -22.36
CA ARG A 122 -4.90 9.31 -22.91
C ARG A 122 -4.71 8.30 -21.80
N LEU A 123 -4.95 7.02 -22.10
CA LEU A 123 -4.87 5.93 -21.15
C LEU A 123 -3.64 5.09 -21.44
N TRP A 124 -2.93 4.73 -20.38
CA TRP A 124 -1.71 3.96 -20.43
C TRP A 124 -1.75 2.84 -19.40
N LEU A 125 -1.24 1.67 -19.74
CA LEU A 125 -0.96 0.61 -18.79
C LEU A 125 0.46 0.84 -18.25
N ALA A 126 0.60 0.92 -16.92
CA ALA A 126 1.89 1.09 -16.28
C ALA A 126 2.75 -0.17 -16.41
N GLY A 127 4.06 0.03 -16.43
CA GLY A 127 5.09 -0.99 -16.52
C GLY A 127 6.46 -0.33 -16.69
N ASN A 128 7.50 -1.12 -16.95
CA ASN A 128 8.84 -0.59 -17.24
C ASN A 128 8.84 0.36 -18.44
N ASP A 129 7.98 0.08 -19.42
CA ASP A 129 7.69 0.95 -20.54
C ASP A 129 6.16 1.09 -20.66
N PRO A 130 5.58 2.23 -20.23
CA PRO A 130 4.14 2.42 -20.26
C PRO A 130 3.55 2.28 -21.66
N GLN A 131 2.56 1.40 -21.82
CA GLN A 131 1.96 1.13 -23.12
C GLN A 131 0.62 1.85 -23.27
N PRO A 132 0.36 2.53 -24.40
CA PRO A 132 -0.97 3.06 -24.69
C PRO A 132 -2.03 1.96 -24.61
N THR A 133 -3.19 2.28 -24.05
CA THR A 133 -4.29 1.34 -23.94
C THR A 133 -5.63 2.00 -24.27
N THR A 134 -6.69 1.20 -24.31
CA THR A 134 -8.05 1.66 -24.62
C THR A 134 -8.96 1.50 -23.42
N LEU A 135 -10.04 2.28 -23.38
CA LEU A 135 -11.06 2.14 -22.33
C LEU A 135 -11.65 0.72 -22.33
N ALA A 136 -11.88 0.12 -23.50
CA ALA A 136 -12.41 -1.25 -23.59
C ALA A 136 -11.50 -2.29 -22.91
N ALA A 137 -10.19 -2.22 -23.16
CA ALA A 137 -9.21 -3.11 -22.50
C ALA A 137 -9.15 -2.89 -20.98
N ILE A 138 -9.38 -1.66 -20.51
CA ILE A 138 -9.44 -1.37 -19.09
C ILE A 138 -10.73 -1.89 -18.46
N GLU A 139 -11.88 -1.78 -19.15
CA GLU A 139 -13.15 -2.33 -18.66
C GLU A 139 -13.12 -3.86 -18.49
N GLU A 140 -12.39 -4.57 -19.36
CA GLU A 140 -12.13 -6.01 -19.19
C GLU A 140 -11.37 -6.31 -17.90
N ARG A 141 -10.36 -5.50 -17.57
CA ARG A 141 -9.59 -5.62 -16.31
C ARG A 141 -10.43 -5.23 -15.10
N ILE A 142 -11.25 -4.19 -15.24
CA ILE A 142 -12.21 -3.79 -14.21
C ILE A 142 -13.11 -4.97 -13.87
N ALA A 143 -13.61 -5.70 -14.87
CA ALA A 143 -14.52 -6.83 -14.65
C ALA A 143 -13.95 -7.94 -13.77
N VAL A 144 -12.63 -8.18 -13.83
CA VAL A 144 -11.94 -9.23 -13.05
C VAL A 144 -11.28 -8.73 -11.76
N SER A 145 -11.21 -7.41 -11.55
CA SER A 145 -10.69 -6.81 -10.31
C SER A 145 -11.62 -6.98 -9.11
N GLU A 146 -11.04 -7.21 -7.93
CA GLU A 146 -11.79 -7.35 -6.69
C GLU A 146 -12.01 -5.98 -6.00
N TRP A 147 -11.00 -5.12 -6.01
CA TRP A 147 -11.08 -3.74 -5.53
C TRP A 147 -10.32 -2.79 -6.44
N ALA A 148 -10.47 -1.49 -6.19
CA ALA A 148 -9.78 -0.44 -6.91
C ALA A 148 -9.18 0.57 -5.93
N GLU A 149 -7.99 1.06 -6.25
CA GLU A 149 -7.31 2.16 -5.54
C GLU A 149 -7.12 3.33 -6.50
N LEU A 150 -7.13 4.54 -5.96
CA LEU A 150 -7.07 5.75 -6.76
C LEU A 150 -6.12 6.77 -6.13
N SER A 151 -5.16 7.22 -6.92
CA SER A 151 -4.27 8.31 -6.54
C SER A 151 -4.11 9.28 -7.70
N ALA A 152 -3.75 10.52 -7.41
CA ALA A 152 -3.61 11.56 -8.41
C ALA A 152 -2.40 12.44 -8.12
N THR A 153 -1.74 12.87 -9.19
CA THR A 153 -0.87 14.05 -9.16
C THR A 153 -1.66 15.26 -9.67
N ARG A 154 -0.97 16.36 -9.95
CA ARG A 154 -1.59 17.54 -10.55
C ARG A 154 -2.20 17.25 -11.92
N ASP A 155 -1.52 16.43 -12.74
CA ASP A 155 -1.82 16.25 -14.15
C ASP A 155 -2.11 14.79 -14.53
N GLU A 156 -1.87 13.84 -13.62
CA GLU A 156 -2.07 12.41 -13.86
C GLU A 156 -3.00 11.79 -12.83
N LEU A 157 -3.86 10.89 -13.29
CA LEU A 157 -4.74 10.09 -12.46
C LEU A 157 -4.37 8.62 -12.58
N TYR A 158 -4.08 7.98 -11.45
CA TYR A 158 -3.72 6.57 -11.38
C TYR A 158 -4.88 5.75 -10.85
N LEU A 159 -5.25 4.70 -11.57
CA LEU A 159 -6.19 3.68 -11.15
C LEU A 159 -5.44 2.36 -11.01
N SER A 160 -5.47 1.79 -9.82
CA SER A 160 -4.89 0.49 -9.52
C SER A 160 -6.04 -0.51 -9.36
N LEU A 161 -6.10 -1.52 -10.23
CA LEU A 161 -7.10 -2.59 -10.24
C LEU A 161 -6.50 -3.84 -9.62
N CYS A 162 -6.91 -4.17 -8.39
CA CYS A 162 -6.20 -5.15 -7.59
C CYS A 162 -7.06 -6.39 -7.26
N TRP A 163 -6.38 -7.49 -6.96
CA TRP A 163 -6.98 -8.79 -6.58
C TRP A 163 -6.09 -9.56 -5.59
N GLY A 164 -6.69 -10.52 -4.88
CA GLY A 164 -5.96 -11.40 -3.96
C GLY A 164 -5.80 -10.81 -2.56
N ASP A 165 -4.57 -10.76 -2.05
CA ASP A 165 -4.25 -10.20 -0.72
C ASP A 165 -3.86 -8.71 -0.84
N PRO A 166 -4.58 -7.78 -0.19
CA PRO A 166 -4.22 -6.36 -0.18
C PRO A 166 -2.79 -6.05 0.29
N LYS A 167 -2.17 -6.93 1.07
CA LYS A 167 -0.78 -6.75 1.54
C LYS A 167 0.24 -7.00 0.42
N ASP A 168 -0.02 -7.99 -0.42
CA ASP A 168 0.94 -8.51 -1.37
C ASP A 168 0.63 -8.11 -2.82
N CYS A 169 -0.51 -7.44 -3.08
CA CYS A 169 -0.98 -7.10 -4.43
C CYS A 169 -0.02 -6.22 -5.26
N HIS A 170 0.90 -5.49 -4.60
CA HIS A 170 1.93 -4.69 -5.26
C HIS A 170 3.24 -5.44 -5.49
N CYS A 171 3.35 -6.68 -5.01
CA CYS A 171 4.54 -7.50 -5.13
C CYS A 171 4.46 -8.42 -6.35
N GLU A 172 5.45 -8.33 -7.26
CA GLU A 172 5.47 -9.17 -8.46
C GLU A 172 5.52 -10.68 -8.15
N TRP A 173 6.12 -11.08 -7.02
CA TRP A 173 6.23 -12.49 -6.62
C TRP A 173 4.89 -13.12 -6.20
N ALA A 174 3.88 -12.30 -5.88
CA ALA A 174 2.57 -12.78 -5.45
C ALA A 174 1.64 -13.13 -6.63
N LYS A 175 2.06 -12.81 -7.87
CA LYS A 175 1.30 -13.14 -9.07
C LYS A 175 1.42 -14.63 -9.40
N PRO A 176 0.32 -15.28 -9.86
CA PRO A 176 -0.97 -14.68 -10.19
C PRO A 176 -1.98 -14.58 -9.04
N GLU A 177 -1.70 -15.17 -7.87
CA GLU A 177 -2.65 -15.29 -6.75
C GLU A 177 -3.07 -13.92 -6.16
N SER A 178 -2.17 -12.95 -6.19
CA SER A 178 -2.42 -11.55 -5.86
C SER A 178 -1.66 -10.62 -6.78
N GLY A 179 -2.27 -9.50 -7.13
CA GLY A 179 -1.65 -8.53 -8.01
C GLY A 179 -2.46 -7.26 -8.15
N CYS A 180 -1.88 -6.30 -8.86
CA CYS A 180 -2.55 -5.08 -9.20
C CYS A 180 -2.08 -4.54 -10.56
N ASP A 181 -3.05 -4.25 -11.42
CA ASP A 181 -2.80 -3.59 -12.70
C ASP A 181 -2.99 -2.09 -12.53
N ARG A 182 -1.93 -1.32 -12.82
CA ARG A 182 -1.98 0.14 -12.71
C ARG A 182 -2.21 0.78 -14.07
N ILE A 183 -3.20 1.65 -14.15
CA ILE A 183 -3.57 2.48 -15.29
C ILE A 183 -3.21 3.92 -14.98
N ILE A 184 -2.65 4.61 -15.97
CA ILE A 184 -2.33 6.04 -15.91
C ILE A 184 -3.22 6.76 -16.91
N ALA A 185 -3.94 7.78 -16.46
CA ALA A 185 -4.68 8.69 -17.31
C ALA A 185 -4.04 10.09 -17.25
N THR A 186 -3.59 10.58 -18.41
CA THR A 186 -2.88 11.87 -18.54
C THR A 186 -3.12 12.47 -19.92
N ALA A 187 -2.92 13.79 -20.08
CA ALA A 187 -3.09 14.45 -21.39
C ALA A 187 -1.98 14.08 -22.40
N GLY A 188 -0.80 13.72 -21.90
CA GLY A 188 0.40 13.45 -22.70
C GLY A 188 0.93 12.03 -22.56
N GLU A 189 2.26 11.90 -22.63
CA GLU A 189 2.96 10.69 -22.16
C GLU A 189 3.06 10.74 -20.64
N PRO A 190 2.94 9.58 -19.96
CA PRO A 190 3.08 9.52 -18.52
C PRO A 190 4.48 9.96 -18.11
N SER A 191 4.55 10.80 -17.09
CA SER A 191 5.80 11.11 -16.41
C SER A 191 6.40 9.79 -15.94
N GLY A 192 7.66 9.53 -16.33
CA GLY A 192 8.30 8.25 -16.07
C GLY A 192 8.18 7.89 -14.59
N ILE A 193 7.32 6.92 -14.28
CA ILE A 193 7.18 6.40 -12.92
C ILE A 193 8.48 5.64 -12.68
N LYS A 194 9.39 6.23 -11.88
CA LYS A 194 10.47 5.47 -11.28
C LYS A 194 9.82 4.47 -10.33
N VAL A 195 9.74 3.22 -10.78
CA VAL A 195 9.48 2.05 -9.94
C VAL A 195 10.52 2.02 -8.82
#